data_AF-A0A7Y4XXL1-F1
#
_entry.id   AF-A0A7Y4XXL1-F1
#
_cell.length_a   1.000
_cell.length_b   1.000
_cell.length_c   1.000
_cell.angle_alpha   90.00
_cell.angle_beta   90.00
_cell.angle_gamma   90.00
#
_symmetry.space_group_name_H-M   'P 1'
#
loop_
_entity.id
_entity.type
_entity.pdbx_description
1 polymer ?
#
loop_
_entity_poly.entity_id
_entity_poly.type
_entity_poly.pdbx_seq_one_letter_code
_entity_poly.pdbx_strand_id
1 'polypeptide(L)' 'MSISSEVILHDALALPAVERVKIVDQLLSSLDEADSLLDAKWAKEAESRLDAFDRGEIRSIPLEDILARYHKG' A
#
# COMPACT_ATOMS: atom_id res chain seq x y z
N MET A 1 3.63 -16.44 -27.71
CA MET A 1 3.57 -17.58 -26.76
C MET A 1 3.31 -16.99 -25.39
N SER A 2 2.31 -17.48 -24.66
CA SER A 2 2.08 -17.05 -23.27
C SER A 2 2.87 -17.97 -22.36
N ILE A 3 3.78 -17.42 -21.55
CA ILE A 3 4.46 -18.15 -20.49
C ILE A 3 3.51 -18.12 -19.28
N SER A 4 3.25 -19.26 -18.65
CA SER A 4 2.35 -19.31 -17.50
C SER A 4 3.01 -18.74 -16.25
N SER A 5 2.20 -18.21 -15.33
CA SER A 5 2.71 -17.62 -14.08
C SER A 5 3.49 -18.63 -13.22
N GLU A 6 3.15 -19.92 -13.32
CA GLU A 6 3.81 -21.02 -12.63
C GLU A 6 5.24 -21.24 -13.13
N VAL A 7 5.47 -21.12 -14.45
CA VAL A 7 6.81 -21.23 -15.04
C VAL A 7 7.69 -20.04 -14.61
N ILE A 8 7.14 -18.83 -14.63
CA ILE A 8 7.86 -17.62 -14.19
C ILE A 8 8.19 -17.71 -12.70
N LEU A 9 7.25 -18.18 -11.87
CA LEU A 9 7.45 -18.34 -10.44
C LEU A 9 8.52 -19.40 -10.14
N HIS A 10 8.49 -20.53 -10.85
CA HIS A 10 9.52 -21.57 -10.71
C HIS A 10 10.92 -21.00 -10.93
N ASP A 11 11.12 -20.27 -12.03
CA ASP A 11 12.43 -19.72 -12.38
C ASP A 11 12.85 -18.61 -11.42
N ALA A 12 11.92 -17.74 -10.99
CA ALA A 12 12.18 -16.71 -10.01
C ALA A 12 12.59 -17.30 -8.65
N LEU A 13 11.97 -18.39 -8.20
CA LEU A 13 12.31 -19.05 -6.94
C LEU A 13 13.68 -19.74 -6.96
N ALA A 14 14.19 -20.11 -8.14
CA ALA A 14 15.53 -20.68 -8.30
C ALA A 14 16.67 -19.65 -8.14
N LEU A 15 16.36 -18.35 -8.16
CA LEU A 15 17.37 -17.29 -8.05
C LEU A 15 17.88 -17.09 -6.61
N PRO A 16 19.09 -16.53 -6.44
CA PRO A 16 19.57 -16.05 -5.14
C PRO A 16 18.62 -15.02 -4.52
N ALA A 17 18.59 -14.96 -3.18
CA ALA A 17 17.65 -14.11 -2.44
C ALA A 17 17.64 -12.64 -2.89
N VAL A 18 18.82 -12.08 -3.17
CA VAL A 18 18.96 -10.68 -3.63
C VAL A 18 18.27 -10.44 -4.98
N GLU A 19 18.40 -11.37 -5.92
CA GLU A 19 17.76 -11.25 -7.23
C GLU A 19 16.24 -11.43 -7.13
N ARG A 20 15.77 -12.31 -6.23
CA ARG A 20 14.33 -12.44 -5.95
C ARG A 20 13.74 -11.14 -5.42
N VAL A 21 14.42 -10.46 -4.50
CA VAL A 21 13.98 -9.15 -3.98
C VAL A 21 13.88 -8.12 -5.11
N LYS A 22 14.86 -8.06 -6.02
CA LYS A 22 14.80 -7.15 -7.17
C LYS A 22 13.59 -7.39 -8.08
N ILE A 23 13.22 -8.66 -8.29
CA ILE A 23 12.04 -9.02 -9.08
C ILE A 23 10.76 -8.60 -8.35
N VAL A 24 10.67 -8.86 -7.04
CA VAL A 24 9.54 -8.45 -6.22
C VAL A 24 9.35 -6.93 -6.26
N ASP A 25 10.42 -6.15 -6.09
CA ASP A 25 10.36 -4.68 -6.15
C ASP A 25 9.84 -4.18 -7.50
N GLN A 26 10.32 -4.75 -8.61
CA GLN A 26 9.88 -4.35 -9.95
C GLN A 26 8.42 -4.70 -10.20
N LEU A 27 7.98 -5.90 -9.77
CA LEU A 27 6.58 -6.31 -9.87
C LEU A 27 5.69 -5.41 -9.03
N LEU A 28 6.06 -5.13 -7.78
CA LEU A 28 5.31 -4.22 -6.91
C LEU A 28 5.22 -2.82 -7.53
N SER A 29 6.33 -2.30 -8.04
CA SER A 29 6.37 -0.99 -8.71
C SER A 29 5.48 -0.94 -9.96
N SER A 30 5.36 -2.06 -10.69
CA SER A 30 4.46 -2.15 -11.86
C SER A 30 2.98 -2.19 -11.50
N LEU A 31 2.64 -2.58 -10.26
CA LEU A 31 1.28 -2.56 -9.74
C LEU A 31 0.92 -1.21 -9.12
N ASP A 32 1.95 -0.41 -8.76
CA ASP A 32 1.83 0.93 -8.20
C ASP A 32 1.77 1.99 -9.31
N GLU A 33 0.96 1.74 -10.34
CA GLU A 33 0.71 2.74 -11.38
C GLU A 33 -0.05 3.91 -10.75
N ALA A 34 0.57 5.09 -10.78
CA ALA A 34 -0.05 6.33 -10.33
C ALA A 34 -1.29 6.64 -11.17
N ASP A 35 -2.46 6.32 -10.63
CA ASP A 35 -3.74 6.74 -11.20
C ASP A 35 -4.04 8.15 -10.69
N SER A 36 -3.65 9.15 -11.46
CA SER A 36 -3.89 10.57 -11.11
C SER A 36 -5.37 10.90 -10.86
N LEU A 37 -6.32 10.16 -11.43
CA LEU A 37 -7.75 10.34 -11.13
C LEU A 37 -8.11 9.76 -9.76
N LEU A 38 -7.48 8.63 -9.38
CA LEU A 38 -7.61 8.08 -8.04
C LEU A 38 -6.96 9.01 -7.01
N ASP A 39 -5.74 9.48 -7.26
CA ASP A 39 -5.03 10.42 -6.39
C ASP A 39 -5.86 11.68 -6.13
N ALA A 40 -6.48 12.25 -7.17
CA ALA A 40 -7.36 13.40 -7.03
C ALA A 40 -8.59 13.11 -6.14
N LYS A 41 -9.15 11.90 -6.21
CA LYS A 41 -10.25 11.48 -5.33
C LYS A 41 -9.79 11.34 -3.88
N TRP A 42 -8.60 10.77 -3.65
CA TRP A 42 -8.01 10.64 -2.32
C TRP A 42 -7.67 12.00 -1.71
N ALA A 43 -7.09 12.91 -2.49
CA ALA A 43 -6.81 14.28 -2.04
C ALA A 43 -8.08 14.99 -1.59
N LYS A 44 -9.13 14.95 -2.43
CA LYS A 44 -10.43 15.53 -2.10
C LYS A 44 -11.05 14.94 -0.84
N GLU A 45 -10.99 13.61 -0.68
CA GLU A 45 -11.52 12.94 0.52
C GLU A 45 -10.72 13.31 1.78
N ALA A 46 -9.39 13.38 1.68
CA ALA A 46 -8.53 13.77 2.80
C ALA A 46 -8.83 15.21 3.25
N GLU A 47 -8.92 16.16 2.32
CA GLU A 47 -9.30 17.55 2.60
C GLU A 47 -10.71 17.64 3.22
N SER A 48 -11.69 16.96 2.63
CA SER A 48 -13.06 16.91 3.14
C SER A 48 -13.13 16.40 4.59
N ARG A 49 -12.36 15.35 4.92
CA ARG A 49 -12.29 14.82 6.29
C ARG A 49 -11.61 15.78 7.25
N LEU A 50 -10.53 16.44 6.83
CA LEU A 50 -9.86 17.43 7.67
C LEU A 50 -10.80 18.59 7.99
N ASP A 51 -11.48 19.13 6.99
CA ASP A 51 -12.45 20.21 7.16
C ASP A 51 -13.60 19.83 8.09
N ALA A 52 -14.14 18.60 7.97
CA ALA A 52 -15.18 18.10 8.85
C ALA A 52 -14.68 17.92 10.30
N PHE A 53 -13.41 17.52 10.48
CA PHE A 53 -12.79 17.42 11.79
C PHE A 53 -12.62 18.79 12.44
N ASP A 54 -12.14 19.77 11.68
CA ASP A 54 -11.96 21.15 12.16
C ASP A 54 -13.29 21.81 12.53
N ARG A 55 -14.39 21.46 11.84
CA ARG A 55 -15.76 21.86 12.21
C ARG A 55 -16.36 21.06 13.37
N GLY A 56 -15.69 20.01 13.85
CA GLY A 56 -16.18 19.13 14.92
C GLY A 56 -17.28 18.16 14.50
N GLU A 57 -17.49 17.96 13.20
CA GLU A 57 -18.49 17.04 12.64
C GLU A 57 -18.04 15.58 12.71
N ILE A 58 -16.72 15.34 12.70
CA ILE A 58 -16.13 14.02 12.92
C ILE A 58 -15.15 14.04 14.09
N ARG A 59 -14.99 12.90 14.77
CA ARG A 59 -14.06 12.73 15.90
C ARG A 59 -12.82 11.97 15.45
N SER A 60 -11.66 12.36 15.98
CA SER A 60 -10.44 11.57 15.87
C SER A 60 -10.35 10.55 17.01
N ILE A 61 -9.51 9.55 16.82
CA ILE A 61 -9.08 8.63 17.88
C ILE A 61 -7.64 9.01 18.21
N PRO A 62 -7.29 9.24 19.49
CA PRO A 62 -5.92 9.50 19.89
C PRO A 62 -4.98 8.35 19.45
N LEU A 63 -3.76 8.70 19.02
CA LEU A 63 -2.82 7.73 18.48
C LEU A 63 -2.39 6.72 19.56
N GLU A 64 -2.23 7.18 20.80
CA GLU A 64 -1.92 6.39 21.97
C GLU A 64 -2.92 5.23 22.20
N ASP A 65 -4.22 5.47 21.95
CA ASP A 65 -5.28 4.46 22.11
C ASP A 65 -5.15 3.33 21.06
N ILE A 66 -4.62 3.65 19.89
CA ILE A 66 -4.35 2.67 18.83
C ILE A 66 -3.08 1.90 19.14
N LEU A 67 -2.00 2.58 19.50
CA LEU A 67 -0.70 1.96 19.80
C LEU A 67 -0.80 1.00 21.00
N ALA A 68 -1.62 1.33 22.00
CA ALA A 68 -1.86 0.45 23.14
C ALA A 68 -2.37 -0.95 22.74
N ARG A 69 -3.08 -1.10 21.61
CA ARG A 69 -3.61 -2.40 21.14
C ARG A 69 -2.51 -3.35 20.65
N TYR A 70 -1.39 -2.80 20.20
CA TYR A 70 -0.27 -3.55 19.64
C TYR A 70 0.92 -3.65 20.61
N HIS A 71 0.83 -3.04 21.79
CA HIS A 71 1.86 -3.05 22.81
C HIS A 71 1.83 -4.32 23.69
N LYS A 72 1.54 -5.48 23.09
CA LYS A 72 1.73 -6.78 23.75
C LYS A 72 3.13 -7.30 23.45
N GLY A 73 4.08 -6.87 24.27
CA GLY A 73 5.30 -7.62 24.56
C GLY A 73 5.03 -8.70 25.60
#